data_AF-A0A0C9TGL1-F1
#
_entry.id   AF-A0A0C9TGL1-F1
#
_cell.length_a   1.000
_cell.length_b   1.000
_cell.length_c   1.000
_cell.angle_alpha   90.00
_cell.angle_beta   90.00
_cell.angle_gamma   90.00
#
_symmetry.space_group_name_H-M   'P 1'
#
loop_
_entity.id
_entity.type
_entity.pdbx_description
1 polymer ?
#
loop_
_entity_poly.entity_id
_entity_poly.type
_entity_poly.pdbx_seq_one_letter_code
_entity_poly.pdbx_strand_id
1 'polypeptide(L)'
;PPKPLNQLPTGEKYITRQFMLGTEHLEEASYEGNINVVMAIFRQLLLDSEDELKKTGLYRVFVWVGDQLTSARLRGLFNFRAQDTNAFDRLDWLVPTFGWFHLLMAFANSLHKQYLGTTAGRGLMHAF
;
A
#
# COMPACT_ATOMS: atom_id res chain seq x y z
N PRO A 1 18.07 -33.48 6.51
CA PRO A 1 18.19 -32.42 5.48
C PRO A 1 19.49 -31.63 5.72
N PRO A 2 20.15 -31.09 4.67
CA PRO A 2 21.35 -30.27 4.85
C PRO A 2 21.03 -28.97 5.59
N LYS A 3 21.98 -28.46 6.37
CA LYS A 3 21.82 -27.18 7.08
C LYS A 3 21.79 -26.03 6.05
N PRO A 4 20.88 -25.04 6.20
CA PRO A 4 20.87 -23.89 5.32
C PRO A 4 22.14 -23.05 5.48
N LEU A 5 22.70 -22.55 4.38
CA LEU A 5 23.87 -21.66 4.37
C LEU A 5 23.55 -20.28 4.98
N ASN A 6 22.37 -19.73 4.70
CA ASN A 6 21.89 -18.44 5.20
C ASN A 6 20.45 -18.57 5.69
N GLN A 7 20.25 -19.19 6.85
CA GLN A 7 18.92 -19.29 7.43
C GLN A 7 18.48 -17.92 7.96
N LEU A 8 17.33 -17.42 7.49
CA LEU A 8 16.72 -16.24 8.10
C LEU A 8 16.39 -16.54 9.57
N PRO A 9 16.37 -15.52 10.43
CA PRO A 9 15.98 -15.71 11.83
C PRO A 9 14.58 -16.37 11.92
N THR A 10 14.44 -17.41 12.76
CA THR A 10 13.22 -18.22 12.90
C THR A 10 12.83 -18.42 14.37
N GLY A 11 11.55 -18.70 14.61
CA GLY A 11 10.96 -18.84 15.95
C GLY A 11 9.99 -17.71 16.30
N GLU A 12 9.31 -17.82 17.43
CA GLU A 12 8.20 -16.93 17.83
C GLU A 12 8.58 -15.44 17.84
N LYS A 13 9.83 -15.12 18.24
CA LYS A 13 10.34 -13.74 18.25
C LYS A 13 10.50 -13.10 16.88
N TYR A 14 10.49 -13.89 15.80
CA TYR A 14 10.63 -13.40 14.42
C TYR A 14 9.34 -13.52 13.61
N ILE A 15 8.22 -13.86 14.26
CA ILE A 15 6.91 -13.84 13.62
C ILE A 15 6.54 -12.39 13.31
N THR A 16 6.27 -12.11 12.03
CA THR A 16 5.71 -10.83 11.61
C THR A 16 4.36 -10.62 12.28
N ARG A 17 4.23 -9.52 13.03
CA ARG A 17 2.96 -9.10 13.62
C ARG A 17 2.28 -8.10 12.70
N GLN A 18 0.97 -8.21 12.57
CA GLN A 18 0.15 -7.27 11.83
C GLN A 18 -0.88 -6.69 12.80
N PHE A 19 -1.06 -5.37 12.75
CA PHE A 19 -2.04 -4.66 13.54
C PHE A 19 -3.05 -4.07 12.56
N MET A 20 -4.28 -4.53 12.65
CA MET A 20 -5.34 -4.12 11.72
C MET A 20 -5.90 -2.77 12.15
N LEU A 21 -5.96 -1.85 11.20
CA LEU A 21 -6.67 -0.58 11.34
C LEU A 21 -8.18 -0.81 11.18
N GLY A 22 -8.97 0.08 11.78
CA GLY A 22 -10.41 0.15 11.57
C GLY A 22 -10.77 0.61 10.16
N THR A 23 -11.92 0.17 9.67
CA THR A 23 -12.46 0.56 8.37
C THR A 23 -13.07 1.96 8.44
N GLU A 24 -12.88 2.77 7.39
CA GLU A 24 -13.52 4.09 7.24
C GLU A 24 -14.21 4.21 5.87
N HIS A 25 -15.28 4.99 5.82
CA HIS A 25 -16.04 5.26 4.59
C HIS A 25 -15.51 6.52 3.90
N LEU A 26 -14.34 6.40 3.28
CA LEU A 26 -13.68 7.49 2.56
C LEU A 26 -13.57 7.16 1.07
N GLU A 27 -13.67 8.19 0.24
CA GLU A 27 -13.48 8.07 -1.19
C GLU A 27 -12.01 8.27 -1.54
N GLU A 28 -11.47 7.43 -2.42
CA GLU A 28 -10.07 7.43 -2.82
C GLU A 28 -9.86 7.79 -4.29
N ALA A 29 -10.90 8.30 -4.99
CA ALA A 29 -10.79 8.52 -6.43
C ALA A 29 -10.05 9.82 -6.78
N SER A 30 -10.01 10.77 -5.85
CA SER A 30 -9.36 12.07 -5.97
C SER A 30 -8.07 12.20 -5.16
N TYR A 31 -7.24 13.20 -5.46
CA TYR A 31 -6.06 13.52 -4.65
C TYR A 31 -6.42 13.90 -3.21
N GLU A 32 -7.45 14.73 -3.04
CA GLU A 32 -7.96 15.10 -1.72
C GLU A 32 -8.46 13.87 -0.94
N GLY A 33 -9.20 12.97 -1.61
CA GLY A 33 -9.65 11.71 -1.03
C GLY A 33 -8.49 10.84 -0.52
N ASN A 34 -7.40 10.75 -1.28
CA ASN A 34 -6.20 10.01 -0.84
C ASN A 34 -5.56 10.64 0.40
N ILE A 35 -5.50 11.98 0.48
CA ILE A 35 -5.01 12.68 1.68
C ILE A 35 -5.92 12.43 2.88
N ASN A 36 -7.24 12.41 2.68
CA ASN A 36 -8.18 12.11 3.76
C ASN A 36 -7.96 10.71 4.33
N VAL A 37 -7.65 9.72 3.48
CA VAL A 37 -7.28 8.37 3.92
C VAL A 37 -5.95 8.35 4.68
N VAL A 38 -4.95 9.10 4.23
CA VAL A 38 -3.69 9.25 4.98
C VAL A 38 -3.96 9.81 6.38
N MET A 39 -4.76 10.86 6.48
CA MET A 39 -5.08 11.49 7.76
C MET A 39 -5.96 10.60 8.65
N ALA A 40 -6.86 9.81 8.07
CA ALA A 40 -7.63 8.79 8.78
C ALA A 40 -6.73 7.76 9.46
N ILE A 41 -5.76 7.23 8.71
CA ILE A 41 -4.77 6.30 9.25
C ILE A 41 -3.94 6.97 10.35
N PHE A 42 -3.57 8.23 10.20
CA PHE A 42 -2.87 8.98 11.25
C PHE A 42 -3.70 9.12 12.53
N ARG A 43 -4.99 9.42 12.43
CA ARG A 43 -5.89 9.46 13.60
C ARG A 43 -5.95 8.12 14.32
N GLN A 44 -6.08 7.02 13.58
CA GLN A 44 -6.13 5.68 14.17
C GLN A 44 -4.81 5.28 14.84
N LEU A 45 -3.68 5.82 14.34
CA LEU A 45 -2.35 5.63 14.92
C LEU A 45 -2.00 6.66 15.99
N LEU A 46 -2.89 7.61 16.30
CA LEU A 46 -2.68 8.72 17.24
C LEU A 46 -1.49 9.61 16.83
N LEU A 47 -1.35 9.87 15.53
CA LEU A 47 -0.29 10.67 14.92
C LEU A 47 -0.80 12.01 14.36
N ASP A 48 -2.03 12.40 14.66
CA ASP A 48 -2.72 13.55 14.06
C ASP A 48 -2.59 14.86 14.85
N SER A 49 -1.91 14.86 16.01
CA SER A 49 -1.61 16.10 16.74
C SER A 49 -0.50 16.90 16.06
N GLU A 50 -0.49 18.23 16.23
CA GLU A 50 0.51 19.11 15.62
C GLU A 50 1.96 18.68 15.91
N ASP A 51 2.23 18.28 17.15
CA ASP A 51 3.54 17.75 17.56
C ASP A 51 3.90 16.47 16.80
N GLU A 52 2.94 15.58 16.59
CA GLU A 52 3.15 14.32 15.86
C GLU A 52 3.31 14.53 14.35
N LEU A 53 2.58 15.48 13.75
CA LEU A 53 2.77 15.86 12.35
C LEU A 53 4.16 16.46 12.14
N LYS A 54 4.60 17.35 13.04
CA LYS A 54 5.94 17.93 13.02
C LYS A 54 7.02 16.86 13.17
N LYS A 55 6.88 15.94 14.14
CA LYS A 55 7.80 14.79 14.29
C LYS A 55 7.82 13.93 13.04
N THR A 56 6.67 13.74 12.41
CA THR A 56 6.56 12.95 11.18
C THR A 56 7.35 13.58 10.04
N GLY A 57 7.12 14.86 9.77
CA GLY A 57 7.83 15.58 8.70
C GLY A 57 9.34 15.71 8.92
N LEU A 58 9.82 15.61 10.17
CA LEU A 58 11.25 15.77 10.50
C LEU A 58 12.00 14.44 10.67
N TYR A 59 11.34 13.39 11.17
CA TYR A 59 12.05 12.22 11.70
C TYR A 59 11.48 10.86 11.27
N ARG A 60 10.35 10.82 10.57
CA ARG A 60 9.70 9.55 10.21
C ARG A 60 9.75 9.29 8.72
N VAL A 61 9.76 8.01 8.38
CA VAL A 61 9.51 7.52 7.03
C VAL A 61 8.46 6.42 7.12
N PHE A 62 7.37 6.57 6.37
CA PHE A 62 6.31 5.58 6.27
C PHE A 62 6.30 4.95 4.89
N VAL A 63 6.56 3.63 4.85
CA VAL A 63 6.38 2.84 3.63
C VAL A 63 4.90 2.57 3.44
N TRP A 64 4.31 3.19 2.42
CA TRP A 64 2.89 3.12 2.14
C TRP A 64 2.59 2.11 1.04
N VAL A 65 2.10 0.94 1.43
CA VAL A 65 1.83 -0.16 0.50
C VAL A 65 0.37 -0.15 0.08
N GLY A 66 0.13 0.10 -1.21
CA GLY A 66 -1.23 0.16 -1.79
C GLY A 66 -1.29 -0.49 -3.16
N ASP A 67 -2.45 -0.41 -3.81
CA ASP A 67 -2.53 -0.76 -5.22
C ASP A 67 -1.76 0.24 -6.11
N GLN A 68 -1.70 -0.05 -7.41
CA GLN A 68 -0.96 0.79 -8.37
C GLN A 68 -1.55 2.20 -8.48
N LEU A 69 -2.87 2.33 -8.39
CA LEU A 69 -3.56 3.60 -8.59
C LEU A 69 -3.39 4.51 -7.37
N THR A 70 -3.53 4.00 -6.16
CA THR A 70 -3.19 4.71 -4.91
C THR A 70 -1.73 5.18 -4.96
N SER A 71 -0.80 4.29 -5.32
CA SER A 71 0.62 4.64 -5.43
C SER A 71 0.90 5.72 -6.48
N ALA A 72 0.19 5.71 -7.61
CA ALA A 72 0.29 6.75 -8.62
C ALA A 72 -0.28 8.09 -8.13
N ARG A 73 -1.41 8.06 -7.43
CA ARG A 73 -2.06 9.28 -6.89
C ARG A 73 -1.20 9.96 -5.82
N LEU A 74 -0.64 9.19 -4.90
CA LEU A 74 0.28 9.71 -3.88
C LEU A 74 1.54 10.33 -4.52
N ARG A 75 2.10 9.71 -5.56
CA ARG A 75 3.20 10.32 -6.36
C ARG A 75 2.78 11.59 -7.09
N GLY A 76 1.54 11.66 -7.57
CA GLY A 76 0.98 12.89 -8.14
C GLY A 76 0.90 14.01 -7.11
N LEU A 77 0.46 13.69 -5.89
CA LEU A 77 0.40 14.63 -4.76
C LEU A 77 1.77 15.19 -4.39
N PHE A 78 2.82 14.36 -4.35
CA PHE A 78 4.20 14.83 -4.16
C PHE A 78 4.58 15.95 -5.12
N ASN A 79 4.29 15.75 -6.42
CA ASN A 79 4.62 16.75 -7.44
C ASN A 79 3.78 18.02 -7.27
N PHE A 80 2.49 17.88 -6.96
CA PHE A 80 1.59 19.02 -6.76
C PHE A 80 2.00 19.87 -5.56
N ARG A 81 2.45 19.21 -4.49
CA ARG A 81 2.83 19.83 -3.21
C ARG A 81 4.32 20.16 -3.12
N ALA A 82 5.10 19.97 -4.17
CA ALA A 82 6.57 20.10 -4.12
C ALA A 82 7.06 21.48 -3.65
N GLN A 83 6.22 22.51 -3.73
CA GLN A 83 6.53 23.89 -3.31
C GLN A 83 6.02 24.24 -1.91
N ASP A 84 5.41 23.30 -1.19
CA ASP A 84 4.93 23.56 0.17
C ASP A 84 6.11 23.82 1.12
N THR A 85 5.87 24.69 2.10
CA THR A 85 6.92 25.31 2.93
C THR A 85 7.51 24.38 3.98
N ASN A 86 6.88 23.23 4.24
CA ASN A 86 7.35 22.25 5.22
C ASN A 86 7.30 20.81 4.68
N ALA A 87 8.15 19.96 5.24
CA ALA A 87 8.32 18.58 4.80
C ALA A 87 7.09 17.69 5.05
N PHE A 88 6.26 18.03 6.03
CA PHE A 88 5.03 17.27 6.29
C PHE A 88 4.02 17.47 5.15
N ASP A 89 3.76 18.73 4.78
CA ASP A 89 2.79 19.08 3.73
C ASP A 89 3.24 18.61 2.35
N ARG A 90 4.55 18.69 2.06
CA ARG A 90 5.17 18.09 0.86
C ARG A 90 5.08 16.57 0.79
N LEU A 91 4.73 15.93 1.91
CA LEU A 91 4.67 14.48 2.09
C LEU A 91 6.02 13.77 2.09
N ASP A 92 7.16 14.45 2.27
CA ASP A 92 8.52 13.90 2.12
C ASP A 92 8.79 12.62 2.96
N TRP A 93 8.01 12.43 4.01
CA TRP A 93 8.03 11.29 4.92
C TRP A 93 7.35 10.03 4.35
N LEU A 94 6.58 10.13 3.26
CA LEU A 94 5.78 9.03 2.70
C LEU A 94 6.55 8.33 1.56
N VAL A 95 6.57 6.99 1.54
CA VAL A 95 7.21 6.21 0.46
C VAL A 95 6.16 5.29 -0.18
N PRO A 96 5.47 5.75 -1.24
CA PRO A 96 4.49 4.94 -1.94
C PRO A 96 5.15 3.73 -2.59
N THR A 97 4.71 2.54 -2.20
CA THR A 97 5.24 1.25 -2.66
C THR A 97 4.11 0.40 -3.21
N PHE A 98 4.35 -0.20 -4.37
CA PHE A 98 3.39 -1.09 -4.98
C PHE A 98 3.21 -2.37 -4.16
N GLY A 99 1.96 -2.66 -3.78
CA GLY A 99 1.59 -3.86 -3.05
C GLY A 99 1.54 -5.08 -3.95
N TRP A 100 2.55 -5.96 -3.82
CA TRP A 100 2.67 -7.21 -4.58
C TRP A 100 1.45 -8.13 -4.45
N PHE A 101 0.71 -8.08 -3.34
CA PHE A 101 -0.52 -8.84 -3.19
C PHE A 101 -1.52 -8.56 -4.33
N HIS A 102 -1.71 -7.29 -4.71
CA HIS A 102 -2.60 -6.93 -5.81
C HIS A 102 -2.11 -7.47 -7.15
N LEU A 103 -0.79 -7.53 -7.38
CA LEU A 103 -0.22 -8.19 -8.56
C LEU A 103 -0.51 -9.68 -8.56
N LEU A 104 -0.31 -10.36 -7.42
CA LEU A 104 -0.59 -11.79 -7.30
C LEU A 104 -2.06 -12.09 -7.60
N MET A 105 -2.98 -11.26 -7.10
CA MET A 105 -4.40 -11.39 -7.38
C MET A 105 -4.74 -11.13 -8.86
N ALA A 106 -4.16 -10.08 -9.47
CA ALA A 106 -4.35 -9.79 -10.89
C ALA A 106 -3.77 -10.92 -11.77
N PHE A 107 -2.61 -11.44 -11.41
CA PHE A 107 -1.94 -12.54 -12.11
C PHE A 107 -2.73 -13.84 -11.98
N ALA A 108 -3.19 -14.20 -10.78
CA ALA A 108 -4.05 -15.37 -10.58
C ALA A 108 -5.33 -15.28 -11.42
N ASN A 109 -5.98 -14.10 -11.47
CA ASN A 109 -7.12 -13.86 -12.35
C ASN A 109 -6.77 -13.99 -13.83
N SER A 110 -5.58 -13.53 -14.24
CA SER A 110 -5.10 -13.68 -15.62
C SER A 110 -4.90 -15.15 -15.99
N LEU A 111 -4.20 -15.91 -15.14
CA LEU A 111 -4.01 -17.35 -15.32
C LEU A 111 -5.36 -18.06 -15.40
N HIS A 112 -6.26 -17.79 -14.45
CA HIS A 112 -7.59 -18.38 -14.45
C HIS A 112 -8.33 -18.15 -15.77
N LYS A 113 -8.34 -16.91 -16.29
CA LYS A 113 -8.98 -16.57 -17.56
C LYS A 113 -8.30 -17.22 -18.77
N GLN A 114 -6.97 -17.35 -18.76
CA GLN A 114 -6.23 -17.97 -19.87
C GLN A 114 -6.49 -19.48 -19.96
N TYR A 115 -6.56 -20.17 -18.83
CA TYR A 115 -6.75 -21.63 -18.81
C TYR A 115 -8.22 -22.04 -18.83
N LEU A 116 -9.08 -21.41 -18.01
CA LEU A 116 -10.50 -21.73 -17.98
C LEU A 116 -11.23 -21.20 -19.22
N GLY A 117 -10.82 -20.02 -19.71
CA GLY A 117 -11.47 -19.29 -20.78
C GLY A 117 -12.19 -18.04 -20.28
N THR A 118 -12.67 -17.24 -21.21
CA THR A 118 -13.51 -16.06 -20.93
C THR A 118 -14.78 -16.16 -21.76
N THR A 119 -15.78 -15.31 -21.50
CA THR A 119 -16.98 -15.26 -22.35
C THR A 119 -16.69 -14.97 -23.82
N ALA A 120 -15.56 -14.31 -24.13
CA ALA A 120 -15.11 -14.02 -25.49
C ALA A 120 -14.01 -14.97 -26.01
N GLY A 121 -13.46 -15.86 -25.18
CA GLY A 121 -12.27 -16.66 -25.49
C GLY A 121 -12.43 -18.13 -25.11
N ARG A 122 -12.01 -19.03 -26.01
CA ARG A 122 -12.09 -20.49 -25.78
C ARG A 122 -11.00 -20.92 -24.79
N GLY A 123 -11.39 -21.60 -23.71
CA GLY A 123 -10.51 -22.25 -22.74
C GLY A 123 -11.05 -23.63 -22.34
N LEU A 124 -10.62 -24.18 -21.19
CA LEU A 124 -11.07 -25.49 -20.68
C LEU A 124 -12.60 -25.59 -20.54
N MET A 125 -13.31 -24.49 -20.31
CA MET A 125 -14.78 -24.43 -20.29
C MET A 125 -15.42 -24.81 -21.64
N HIS A 126 -14.64 -24.90 -22.71
CA HIS A 126 -15.11 -25.35 -24.02
C HIS A 126 -14.80 -26.83 -24.29
N ALA A 127 -13.97 -27.46 -23.44
CA ALA A 127 -13.56 -28.86 -23.55
C ALA A 127 -14.38 -29.80 -22.63
N PHE A 128 -15.15 -29.25 -21.70
CA PHE A 128 -16.08 -29.92 -20.78
C PHE A 128 -17.39 -29.14 -20.72
#